data_AF-A0A8C8TXL1-F1
#
_entry.id   AF-A0A8C8TXL1-F1
#
_cell.length_a   1.000
_cell.length_b   1.000
_cell.length_c   1.000
_cell.angle_alpha   90.00
_cell.angle_beta   90.00
_cell.angle_gamma   90.00
#
_symmetry.space_group_name_H-M   'P 1'
#
loop_
_entity.id
_entity.type
_entity.pdbx_description
1 polymer ?
#
loop_
_entity_poly.entity_id
_entity_poly.type
_entity_poly.pdbx_seq_one_letter_code
_entity_poly.pdbx_strand_id
1 'polypeptide(L)'
;MAAAPFLKHWRTTFERVEKFVSPIYFTDCNLRGRLFGDSCPVTLSSFLTRERLPYEEAVQKNFCPAQVGDSFGPTWVTPSLEKPRPSHSCSPKPRLIVLGPGLLYGRE
;
A
#
# COMPACT_ATOMS: atom_id res chain seq x y z
N MET A 1 17.40 -50.54 -9.49
CA MET A 1 16.28 -49.61 -9.24
C MET A 1 15.90 -48.98 -10.56
N ALA A 2 14.69 -49.21 -11.07
CA ALA A 2 14.24 -48.57 -12.30
C ALA A 2 14.00 -47.07 -12.02
N ALA A 3 14.63 -46.20 -12.80
CA ALA A 3 14.37 -44.77 -12.75
C ALA A 3 12.90 -44.53 -13.13
N ALA A 4 12.16 -43.83 -12.27
CA ALA A 4 10.77 -43.48 -12.55
C ALA A 4 10.71 -42.71 -13.88
N PRO A 5 9.84 -43.08 -14.83
CA PRO A 5 9.73 -42.37 -16.09
C PRO A 5 9.26 -40.94 -15.80
N PHE A 6 10.13 -40.00 -16.14
CA PHE A 6 9.91 -38.58 -15.94
C PHE A 6 9.03 -38.03 -17.07
N LEU A 7 7.76 -38.42 -17.08
CA LEU A 7 6.77 -37.80 -17.95
C LEU A 7 6.44 -36.42 -17.39
N LYS A 8 7.27 -35.42 -17.71
CA LYS A 8 6.95 -34.01 -17.47
C LYS A 8 5.84 -33.59 -18.41
N HIS A 9 4.60 -33.67 -17.97
CA HIS A 9 3.54 -32.97 -18.69
C HIS A 9 3.69 -31.46 -18.45
N TRP A 10 4.02 -30.72 -19.51
CA TRP A 10 4.25 -29.27 -19.47
C TRP A 10 3.08 -28.53 -18.82
N ARG A 11 1.83 -28.84 -19.24
CA ARG A 11 0.63 -28.19 -18.73
C ARG A 11 0.50 -28.34 -17.21
N THR A 12 0.68 -29.55 -16.68
CA THR A 12 0.61 -29.81 -15.24
C THR A 12 1.74 -29.11 -14.48
N THR A 13 2.94 -29.04 -15.08
CA THR A 13 4.06 -28.32 -14.46
C THR A 13 3.77 -26.84 -14.36
N PHE A 14 3.23 -26.26 -15.42
CA PHE A 14 2.86 -24.84 -15.47
C PHE A 14 1.79 -24.50 -14.43
N GLU A 15 0.69 -25.24 -14.39
CA GLU A 15 -0.39 -25.02 -13.40
C GLU A 15 0.11 -25.12 -11.94
N ARG A 16 1.07 -26.01 -11.67
CA ARG A 16 1.69 -26.14 -10.34
C ARG A 16 2.52 -24.91 -9.98
N VAL A 17 3.28 -24.37 -10.93
CA VAL A 17 4.07 -23.15 -10.71
C VAL A 17 3.16 -21.96 -10.47
N GLU A 18 2.08 -21.80 -11.24
CA GLU A 18 1.10 -20.73 -11.04
C GLU A 18 0.47 -20.79 -9.64
N LYS A 19 0.10 -21.98 -9.18
CA LYS A 19 -0.43 -22.20 -7.81
C LYS A 19 0.63 -21.94 -6.74
N PHE A 20 1.89 -22.25 -7.01
CA PHE A 20 2.99 -22.08 -6.05
C PHE A 20 3.32 -20.61 -5.76
N VAL A 21 3.04 -19.70 -6.69
CA VAL A 21 3.25 -18.23 -6.51
C VAL A 21 1.95 -17.46 -6.31
N SER A 22 0.81 -18.16 -6.26
CA SER A 22 -0.51 -17.55 -6.23
C SER A 22 -0.75 -16.74 -4.95
N PRO A 23 -1.43 -15.59 -5.04
CA PRO A 23 -1.90 -14.86 -3.85
C PRO A 23 -3.12 -15.50 -3.19
N ILE A 24 -3.78 -16.47 -3.83
CA ILE A 24 -5.07 -17.01 -3.37
C ILE A 24 -5.07 -18.53 -3.15
N TYR A 25 -4.21 -19.29 -3.82
CA TYR A 25 -4.20 -20.75 -3.71
C TYR A 25 -3.06 -21.24 -2.82
N PHE A 26 -3.35 -22.14 -1.89
CA PHE A 26 -2.34 -22.77 -1.02
C PHE A 26 -1.52 -21.75 -0.23
N THR A 27 -2.13 -20.64 0.21
CA THR A 27 -1.43 -19.54 0.91
C THR A 27 -0.86 -19.96 2.27
N ASP A 28 -1.25 -21.12 2.78
CA ASP A 28 -0.70 -21.75 3.98
C ASP A 28 0.67 -22.40 3.76
N CYS A 29 1.00 -22.81 2.53
CA CYS A 29 2.21 -23.58 2.25
C CYS A 29 2.98 -23.18 0.99
N ASN A 30 2.40 -22.35 0.11
CA ASN A 30 3.04 -21.90 -1.12
C ASN A 30 4.16 -20.88 -0.86
N LEU A 31 4.95 -20.57 -1.88
CA LEU A 31 6.11 -19.68 -1.74
C LEU A 31 5.70 -18.29 -1.24
N ARG A 32 4.62 -17.73 -1.80
CA ARG A 32 4.16 -16.38 -1.46
C ARG A 32 3.66 -16.30 -0.01
N GLY A 33 2.91 -17.29 0.43
CA GLY A 33 2.42 -17.43 1.81
C GLY A 33 3.56 -17.55 2.81
N ARG A 34 4.64 -18.28 2.47
CA ARG A 34 5.82 -18.36 3.35
C ARG A 34 6.63 -17.08 3.41
N LEU A 35 6.67 -16.29 2.34
CA LEU A 35 7.44 -15.04 2.29
C LEU A 35 6.65 -13.82 2.81
N PHE A 36 5.32 -13.82 2.68
CA PHE A 36 4.46 -12.67 2.95
C PHE A 36 3.21 -13.02 3.76
N GLY A 37 3.19 -14.16 4.44
CA GLY A 37 2.02 -14.64 5.19
C GLY A 37 1.78 -13.90 6.50
N ASP A 38 2.85 -13.41 7.12
CA ASP A 38 2.74 -12.64 8.36
C ASP A 38 2.07 -11.30 8.06
N SER A 39 0.93 -11.07 8.71
CA SER A 39 0.20 -9.81 8.65
C SER A 39 -0.20 -9.38 10.05
N CYS A 40 -0.17 -8.07 10.29
CA CYS A 40 -0.60 -7.46 11.55
C CYS A 40 -1.73 -6.47 11.22
N PRO A 41 -2.86 -6.48 11.96
CA PRO A 41 -3.89 -5.48 11.78
C PRO A 41 -3.32 -4.09 12.08
N VAL A 42 -3.48 -3.15 11.15
CA VAL A 42 -3.06 -1.76 11.32
C VAL A 42 -4.27 -0.86 11.44
N THR A 43 -4.23 0.08 12.39
CA THR A 43 -5.23 1.14 12.50
C THR A 43 -4.77 2.34 11.69
N LEU A 44 -5.60 2.83 10.79
CA LEU A 44 -5.29 4.01 9.98
C LEU A 44 -6.00 5.23 10.56
N SER A 45 -5.32 6.37 10.50
CA SER A 45 -5.89 7.65 10.88
C SER A 45 -5.41 8.73 9.91
N SER A 46 -6.24 9.74 9.68
CA SER A 46 -5.99 10.73 8.65
C SER A 46 -6.39 12.14 9.07
N PHE A 47 -5.67 13.12 8.51
CA PHE A 47 -5.95 14.53 8.70
C PHE A 47 -5.91 15.25 7.34
N LEU A 48 -6.92 16.09 7.09
CA LEU A 48 -7.03 16.88 5.87
C LEU A 48 -6.55 18.31 6.11
N THR A 49 -5.53 18.73 5.37
CA THR A 49 -4.98 20.09 5.43
C THR A 49 -4.87 20.71 4.05
N ARG A 50 -5.16 22.01 3.91
CA ARG A 50 -5.00 22.71 2.62
C ARG A 50 -3.55 23.05 2.31
N GLU A 51 -2.70 23.12 3.32
CA GLU A 51 -1.32 23.59 3.22
C GLU A 51 -0.31 22.47 3.45
N ARG A 52 0.91 22.64 2.93
CA ARG A 52 2.00 21.70 3.20
C ARG A 52 2.50 21.94 4.62
N LEU A 53 2.30 20.96 5.48
CA LEU A 53 2.77 21.01 6.86
C LEU A 53 4.19 20.40 6.97
N PRO A 54 5.09 21.00 7.77
CA PRO A 54 6.30 20.34 8.21
C PRO A 54 5.96 19.16 9.13
N TYR A 55 6.86 18.18 9.21
CA TYR A 55 6.62 16.94 9.95
C TYR A 55 6.26 17.19 11.42
N GLU A 56 6.99 18.08 12.09
CA GLU A 56 6.81 18.41 13.51
C GLU A 56 5.39 18.93 13.81
N GLU A 57 4.82 19.72 12.90
CA GLU A 57 3.45 20.21 13.03
C GLU A 57 2.40 19.17 12.68
N ALA A 58 2.71 18.26 11.75
CA ALA A 58 1.79 17.22 11.29
C ALA A 58 1.50 16.18 12.39
N VAL A 59 2.52 15.79 13.17
CA VAL A 59 2.39 14.81 14.26
C VAL A 59 1.49 15.32 15.39
N GLN A 60 1.39 16.64 15.57
CA GLN A 60 0.58 17.27 16.63
C GLN A 60 -0.90 17.47 16.24
N LYS A 61 -1.31 17.10 15.02
CA LYS A 61 -2.70 17.28 14.58
C LYS A 61 -3.63 16.21 15.13
N ASN A 62 -4.92 16.53 15.18
CA ASN A 62 -5.95 15.58 15.54
C ASN A 62 -6.33 14.76 14.31
N PHE A 63 -5.96 13.48 14.32
CA PHE A 63 -6.29 12.55 13.25
C PHE A 63 -7.64 11.89 13.50
N CYS A 64 -8.45 11.77 12.45
CA CYS A 64 -9.70 11.02 12.46
C CYS A 64 -9.43 9.59 11.97
N PRO A 65 -10.11 8.56 12.51
CA PRO A 65 -10.02 7.19 11.99
C PRO A 65 -10.29 7.13 10.48
N ALA A 66 -9.49 6.35 9.76
CA ALA A 66 -9.58 6.16 8.33
C ALA A 66 -9.64 4.67 7.97
N GLN A 67 -10.27 4.36 6.86
CA GLN A 67 -10.38 3.00 6.31
C GLN A 67 -9.80 2.92 4.91
N VAL A 68 -9.37 1.71 4.54
CA VAL A 68 -8.94 1.44 3.17
C VAL A 68 -10.15 1.58 2.24
N GLY A 69 -10.03 2.44 1.24
CA GLY A 69 -11.12 2.76 0.31
C GLY A 69 -11.80 4.11 0.58
N ASP A 70 -11.49 4.78 1.70
CA ASP A 70 -11.96 6.13 1.95
C ASP A 70 -11.43 7.11 0.88
N SER A 71 -12.29 8.07 0.50
CA SER A 71 -11.97 9.07 -0.53
C SER A 71 -11.49 10.37 0.09
N PHE A 72 -10.24 10.76 -0.24
CA PHE A 72 -9.57 11.90 0.39
C PHE A 72 -9.17 12.97 -0.62
N GLY A 73 -10.16 13.65 -1.18
CA GLY A 73 -9.97 14.84 -2.02
C GLY A 73 -9.12 14.64 -3.29
N PRO A 74 -8.99 15.68 -4.12
CA PRO A 74 -8.22 15.62 -5.36
C PRO A 74 -6.70 15.57 -5.08
N THR A 75 -6.11 14.41 -5.41
CA THR A 75 -4.68 14.06 -5.38
C THR A 75 -3.78 15.10 -6.07
N TRP A 76 -2.70 15.48 -5.38
CA TRP A 76 -1.47 16.19 -5.83
C TRP A 76 -1.44 16.78 -7.26
N VAL A 77 -1.30 18.11 -7.38
CA VAL A 77 -0.79 18.72 -8.62
C VAL A 77 0.70 19.03 -8.42
N THR A 78 1.57 18.36 -9.19
CA THR A 78 2.95 18.80 -9.44
C THR A 78 2.86 20.17 -10.11
N PRO A 79 3.40 21.26 -9.55
CA PRO A 79 3.43 22.51 -10.28
C PRO A 79 4.42 22.34 -11.43
N SER A 80 3.91 22.14 -12.65
CA SER A 80 4.67 22.51 -13.84
C SER A 80 5.01 23.99 -13.70
N LEU A 81 6.30 24.31 -13.78
CA LEU A 81 6.81 25.68 -13.87
C LEU A 81 6.26 26.32 -15.15
N GLU A 82 5.04 26.84 -15.10
CA GLU A 82 4.50 27.71 -16.12
C GLU A 82 4.06 29.02 -15.46
N LYS A 83 4.60 30.12 -15.98
CA LYS A 83 4.45 31.49 -15.46
C LYS A 83 2.97 31.85 -15.19
N PRO A 84 2.69 32.68 -14.17
CA PRO A 84 1.34 32.93 -13.73
C PRO A 84 0.54 33.72 -14.78
N ARG A 85 -0.61 33.17 -15.21
CA ARG A 85 -1.70 33.94 -15.80
C ARG A 85 -2.73 34.25 -14.71
N PRO A 86 -3.19 35.51 -14.57
CA PRO A 86 -4.17 35.85 -13.56
C PRO A 86 -5.58 35.73 -14.14
N SER A 87 -6.32 34.67 -13.83
CA SER A 87 -7.78 34.73 -13.73
C SER A 87 -8.40 33.44 -13.20
N HIS A 88 -9.38 33.64 -12.31
CA HIS A 88 -10.33 32.68 -11.72
C HIS A 88 -9.84 31.80 -10.57
N SER A 89 -10.08 32.32 -9.35
CA SER A 89 -10.41 31.61 -8.10
C SER A 89 -10.11 30.11 -8.06
N CYS A 90 -8.84 29.75 -7.88
CA CYS A 90 -8.48 28.38 -7.54
C CYS A 90 -8.46 28.26 -6.02
N SER A 91 -9.53 27.72 -5.44
CA SER A 91 -9.59 27.41 -4.00
C SER A 91 -8.49 26.39 -3.65
N PRO A 92 -7.73 26.58 -2.55
CA PRO A 92 -6.69 25.64 -2.14
C PRO A 92 -7.32 24.27 -1.81
N LYS A 93 -6.84 23.22 -2.47
CA LYS A 93 -7.35 21.85 -2.35
C LYS A 93 -6.75 21.13 -1.12
N PRO A 94 -7.55 20.40 -0.34
CA PRO A 94 -7.06 19.67 0.83
C PRO A 94 -6.16 18.48 0.44
N ARG A 95 -5.15 18.22 1.26
CA ARG A 95 -4.16 17.14 1.20
C ARG A 95 -4.35 16.19 2.38
N LEU A 96 -4.16 14.91 2.12
CA LEU A 96 -4.23 13.84 3.10
C LEU A 96 -2.85 13.57 3.71
N ILE A 97 -2.76 13.62 5.03
CA ILE A 97 -1.64 13.04 5.79
C ILE A 97 -2.18 11.79 6.48
N VAL A 98 -1.64 10.63 6.12
CA VAL A 98 -1.88 9.36 6.82
C VAL A 98 -0.65 9.08 7.67
N LEU A 99 -0.81 9.16 8.98
CA LEU A 99 0.19 8.64 9.91
C LEU A 99 -0.35 7.32 10.48
N GLY A 100 0.35 6.23 10.20
CA GLY A 100 0.13 4.98 10.91
C GLY A 100 0.73 5.07 12.31
N PRO A 101 0.14 4.41 13.33
CA PRO A 101 0.77 4.30 14.63
C PRO A 101 2.15 3.67 14.45
N GLY A 102 3.17 4.27 15.09
CA GLY A 102 4.54 3.81 15.02
C GLY A 102 4.63 2.33 15.42
N LEU A 103 5.05 1.50 14.49
CA LEU A 103 5.61 0.19 14.81
C LEU A 103 6.84 0.46 15.69
N LEU A 104 6.68 0.32 17.00
CA LEU A 104 7.80 0.13 17.90
C LEU A 104 8.52 -1.12 17.42
N TYR A 105 9.66 -0.91 16.75
CA TYR A 105 10.61 -1.97 16.39
C TYR A 105 11.19 -2.49 17.71
N GLY A 106 10.52 -3.48 18.30
CA GLY A 106 11.04 -4.28 19.39
C GLY A 106 12.21 -5.11 18.86
N ARG A 107 13.41 -4.65 19.17
CA ARG A 107 14.65 -5.42 19.06
C ARG A 107 14.70 -6.35 20.27
N GLU A 108 14.50 -7.64 20.06
CA GLU A 108 15.08 -8.69 20.90
C GLU A 108 16.05 -9.52 20.05
#